data_AF-A0A117M1G1-F1
#
_entry.id   AF-A0A117M1G1-F1
#
_cell.length_a   1.000
_cell.length_b   1.000
_cell.length_c   1.000
_cell.angle_alpha   90.00
_cell.angle_beta   90.00
_cell.angle_gamma   90.00
#
_symmetry.space_group_name_H-M   'P 1'
#
loop_
_entity.id
_entity.type
_entity.pdbx_description
1 polymer ?
#
loop_
_entity_poly.entity_id
_entity_poly.type
_entity_poly.pdbx_seq_one_letter_code
_entity_poly.pdbx_strand_id
1 'polypeptide(L)'
;MRRYFHSEAAEHKGISSSVAGDADILVMPDIEAGNIFYKTMAFLCDSQLASTIVGGKAPIVLTSRADSARTKLQSIALNVLLAGVI
;
A
#
# COMPACT_ATOMS: atom_id res chain seq x y z
N MET A 1 5.10 -2.46 -16.94
CA MET A 1 5.27 -2.34 -15.49
C MET A 1 6.62 -2.91 -15.08
N ARG A 2 7.60 -2.06 -14.71
CA ARG A 2 8.98 -2.47 -14.36
C ARG A 2 9.06 -2.76 -12.85
N ARG A 3 9.83 -3.78 -12.47
CA ARG A 3 9.36 -4.88 -11.60
C ARG A 3 9.97 -4.96 -10.19
N TYR A 4 10.75 -3.99 -9.72
CA TYR A 4 11.50 -4.16 -8.46
C TYR A 4 11.58 -2.87 -7.65
N PHE A 5 11.06 -2.94 -6.43
CA PHE A 5 11.10 -1.90 -5.40
C PHE A 5 12.25 -2.12 -4.39
N HIS A 6 13.18 -3.02 -4.70
CA HIS A 6 14.37 -3.28 -3.89
C HIS A 6 15.63 -3.04 -4.73
N SER A 7 16.49 -2.11 -4.29
CA SER A 7 17.62 -1.59 -5.09
C SER A 7 18.58 -2.68 -5.52
N GLU A 8 19.06 -3.51 -4.59
CA GLU A 8 19.98 -4.61 -4.89
C GLU A 8 19.37 -5.62 -5.88
N ALA A 9 18.05 -5.85 -5.80
CA ALA A 9 17.37 -6.78 -6.70
C ALA A 9 17.22 -6.19 -8.12
N ALA A 10 17.08 -4.86 -8.22
CA ALA A 10 17.06 -4.17 -9.50
C ALA A 10 18.45 -4.16 -10.16
N GLU A 11 19.51 -3.89 -9.38
CA GLU A 11 20.90 -3.92 -9.83
C GLU A 11 21.30 -5.30 -10.34
N HIS A 12 21.05 -6.35 -9.56
CA HIS A 12 21.33 -7.74 -9.95
C HIS A 12 20.61 -8.17 -11.23
N LYS A 13 19.51 -7.52 -11.59
CA LYS A 13 18.72 -7.82 -12.80
C LYS A 13 18.97 -6.83 -13.94
N GLY A 14 19.92 -5.90 -13.78
CA GLY A 14 20.27 -4.89 -14.78
C GLY A 14 19.11 -3.95 -15.12
N ILE A 15 18.22 -3.69 -14.15
CA ILE A 15 17.01 -2.89 -14.39
C ILE A 15 17.32 -1.42 -14.17
N SER A 16 17.44 -0.69 -15.29
CA SER A 16 17.52 0.77 -15.28
C SER A 16 16.12 1.40 -15.37
N SER A 17 15.74 2.16 -14.34
CA SER A 17 14.47 2.91 -14.24
C SER A 17 14.61 4.00 -13.19
N SER A 18 13.92 5.13 -13.36
CA SER A 18 13.95 6.25 -12.40
C SER A 18 13.33 5.92 -11.03
N VAL A 19 12.58 4.82 -10.94
CA VAL A 19 11.87 4.36 -9.71
C VAL A 19 12.31 2.97 -9.27
N ALA A 20 13.37 2.40 -9.88
CA ALA A 20 13.85 1.08 -9.50
C ALA A 20 14.48 1.13 -8.12
N GLY A 21 14.00 0.31 -7.19
CA GLY A 21 14.49 0.29 -5.81
C GLY A 21 13.95 1.40 -4.90
N ASP A 22 13.20 2.36 -5.45
CA ASP A 22 12.76 3.57 -4.75
C ASP A 22 11.37 4.00 -5.25
N ALA A 23 10.38 3.13 -5.02
CA ALA A 23 9.01 3.37 -5.47
C ALA A 23 8.10 3.73 -4.29
N ASP A 24 7.47 4.89 -4.34
CA ASP A 24 6.47 5.32 -3.33
C ASP A 24 5.15 4.58 -3.48
N ILE A 25 4.76 4.25 -4.72
CA ILE A 25 3.47 3.62 -5.04
C ILE A 25 3.71 2.33 -5.83
N LEU A 26 3.18 1.24 -5.31
CA LEU A 26 3.11 -0.04 -6.01
C LEU A 26 1.70 -0.29 -6.53
N VAL A 27 1.54 -0.24 -7.85
CA VAL A 27 0.30 -0.65 -8.49
C VAL A 27 0.35 -2.17 -8.67
N MET A 28 -0.70 -2.86 -8.25
CA MET A 28 -0.78 -4.33 -8.32
C MET A 28 -1.35 -4.75 -9.68
N PRO A 29 -0.95 -5.91 -10.23
CA PRO A 29 -1.45 -6.38 -11.52
C PRO A 29 -2.94 -6.74 -11.50
N ASP A 30 -3.44 -7.19 -10.35
CA ASP A 30 -4.83 -7.58 -10.10
C ASP A 30 -5.16 -7.50 -8.60
N ILE A 31 -6.42 -7.76 -8.26
CA ILE A 31 -6.92 -7.67 -6.88
C ILE A 31 -6.37 -8.80 -6.00
N GLU A 32 -6.15 -9.97 -6.56
CA GLU A 32 -5.59 -11.13 -5.87
C GLU A 32 -4.16 -10.84 -5.39
N ALA A 33 -3.29 -10.36 -6.27
CA ALA A 33 -1.93 -9.96 -5.95
C ALA A 33 -1.89 -8.86 -4.89
N GLY A 34 -2.75 -7.84 -5.01
CA GLY A 34 -2.83 -6.77 -4.03
C GLY A 34 -3.31 -7.23 -2.66
N ASN A 35 -4.32 -8.11 -2.61
CA ASN A 35 -4.84 -8.65 -1.35
C ASN A 35 -3.81 -9.59 -0.68
N ILE A 36 -3.11 -10.42 -1.46
CA ILE A 36 -2.03 -11.26 -0.94
C ILE A 36 -0.91 -10.38 -0.38
N PHE A 37 -0.47 -9.36 -1.12
CA PHE A 37 0.57 -8.45 -0.66
C PHE A 37 0.16 -7.72 0.63
N TYR A 38 -1.05 -7.14 0.68
CA TYR A 38 -1.58 -6.47 1.88
C TYR A 38 -1.60 -7.39 3.09
N LYS A 39 -2.08 -8.64 2.94
CA LYS A 39 -2.13 -9.61 4.04
C LYS A 39 -0.75 -10.08 4.47
N THR A 40 0.18 -10.28 3.54
CA THR A 40 1.58 -10.56 3.88
C THR A 40 2.15 -9.44 4.75
N MET A 41 1.93 -8.18 4.36
CA MET A 41 2.35 -7.04 5.17
C MET A 41 1.66 -6.99 6.54
N ALA A 42 0.39 -7.41 6.63
CA ALA A 42 -0.40 -7.38 7.86
C ALA A 42 -0.03 -8.49 8.87
N PHE A 43 0.33 -9.68 8.37
CA PHE A 43 0.48 -10.87 9.21
C PHE A 43 1.91 -11.40 9.30
N LEU A 44 2.73 -11.16 8.28
CA LEU A 44 4.09 -11.72 8.18
C LEU A 44 5.18 -10.65 8.29
N CYS A 45 4.82 -9.37 8.14
CA CYS A 45 5.72 -8.25 8.32
C CYS A 45 5.27 -7.44 9.54
N ASP A 46 6.21 -6.83 10.26
CA ASP A 46 5.89 -5.89 11.36
C ASP A 46 5.53 -4.50 10.81
N SER A 47 4.59 -4.47 9.86
CA SER A 47 4.22 -3.25 9.14
C SER A 47 3.06 -2.54 9.82
N GLN A 48 3.13 -1.21 9.84
CA GLN A 48 1.98 -0.37 10.18
C GLN A 48 1.12 -0.15 8.94
N LEU A 49 -0.18 -0.34 9.06
CA LEU A 49 -1.09 -0.36 7.93
C LEU A 49 -2.23 0.64 8.09
N ALA A 50 -2.60 1.26 6.99
CA ALA A 50 -3.79 2.09 6.84
C ALA A 50 -4.39 1.84 5.47
N SER A 51 -5.71 1.95 5.37
CA SER A 51 -6.47 1.74 4.14
C SER A 51 -7.55 2.80 3.98
N THR A 52 -7.85 3.14 2.73
CA THR A 52 -8.94 4.03 2.35
C THR A 52 -9.38 3.69 0.93
N ILE A 53 -10.62 4.03 0.60
CA ILE A 53 -11.12 4.06 -0.77
C ILE A 53 -11.19 5.52 -1.21
N VAL A 54 -10.58 5.81 -2.36
CA VAL A 54 -10.54 7.14 -3.00
C VAL A 54 -11.23 7.10 -4.36
N GLY A 55 -11.41 8.28 -4.97
CA GLY A 55 -12.05 8.45 -6.29
C GLY A 55 -13.51 8.93 -6.25
N GLY A 56 -14.11 8.96 -5.06
CA GLY A 56 -15.40 9.62 -4.81
C GLY A 56 -15.23 11.08 -4.34
N LYS A 57 -16.33 11.69 -3.88
CA LYS A 57 -16.34 13.06 -3.30
C LYS A 57 -15.75 13.17 -1.89
N ALA A 58 -15.45 12.04 -1.26
CA ALA A 58 -14.87 11.95 0.08
C ALA A 58 -14.15 10.60 0.20
N PRO A 59 -13.11 10.49 1.04
CA PRO A 59 -12.46 9.23 1.32
C PRO A 59 -13.37 8.34 2.18
N ILE A 60 -13.32 7.02 1.94
CA ILE A 60 -14.16 6.06 2.68
C ILE A 60 -13.26 5.08 3.42
N VAL A 61 -13.46 4.98 4.73
CA VAL A 61 -12.82 3.94 5.56
C VAL A 61 -13.53 2.61 5.31
N LEU A 62 -12.81 1.62 4.77
CA LEU A 62 -13.28 0.24 4.68
C LEU A 62 -12.30 -0.68 5.39
N THR A 63 -12.76 -1.35 6.44
CA THR A 63 -11.94 -2.22 7.29
C THR A 63 -12.21 -3.70 7.02
N SER A 64 -11.19 -4.54 7.17
CA SER A 64 -11.34 -5.99 7.30
C SER A 64 -11.69 -6.37 8.74
N ARG A 65 -12.43 -7.47 8.90
CA ARG A 65 -12.67 -8.08 10.23
C ARG A 65 -11.37 -8.49 10.92
N ALA A 66 -10.36 -8.86 10.12
CA ALA A 66 -9.06 -9.28 10.63
C ALA A 66 -8.10 -8.11 10.94
N ASP A 67 -8.49 -6.86 10.65
CA ASP A 67 -7.65 -5.70 10.97
C ASP A 67 -7.58 -5.46 12.48
N SER A 68 -6.38 -5.14 12.95
CA SER A 68 -6.14 -4.74 14.34
C SER A 68 -6.84 -3.40 14.67
N ALA A 69 -7.07 -3.14 15.96
CA ALA A 69 -7.60 -1.85 16.40
C ALA A 69 -6.70 -0.67 15.96
N ARG A 70 -5.38 -0.88 15.94
CA ARG A 70 -4.39 0.11 15.49
C ARG A 70 -4.54 0.40 14.00
N THR A 71 -4.65 -0.63 13.16
CA THR A 71 -4.86 -0.48 11.71
C THR A 71 -6.14 0.31 11.42
N LYS A 72 -7.23 0.02 12.14
CA LYS A 72 -8.49 0.76 11.99
C LYS A 72 -8.34 2.23 12.37
N LEU A 73 -7.66 2.53 13.46
CA LEU A 73 -7.37 3.91 13.88
C LEU A 73 -6.50 4.65 12.84
N GLN A 74 -5.48 3.97 12.31
CA GLN A 74 -4.61 4.52 11.26
C GLN A 74 -5.37 4.79 9.96
N SER A 75 -6.28 3.90 9.56
CA SER A 75 -7.19 4.15 8.44
C SER A 75 -8.07 5.39 8.66
N ILE A 76 -8.62 5.59 9.86
CA ILE A 76 -9.38 6.81 10.19
C ILE A 76 -8.49 8.05 10.07
N ALA A 77 -7.30 8.03 10.67
CA ALA A 77 -6.36 9.15 10.59
C ALA A 77 -5.98 9.48 9.15
N LEU A 78 -5.74 8.47 8.32
CA LEU A 78 -5.48 8.64 6.88
C LEU A 78 -6.67 9.31 6.17
N ASN A 79 -7.90 8.92 6.49
CA ASN A 79 -9.09 9.52 5.88
C ASN A 79 -9.26 10.99 6.29
N VAL A 80 -8.96 11.34 7.55
CA VAL A 80 -8.98 12.73 8.02
C VAL A 80 -7.95 13.57 7.27
N LEU A 81 -6.73 13.05 7.08
CA LEU A 81 -5.69 13.73 6.31
C LEU A 81 -6.13 13.96 4.86
N LEU A 82 -6.69 12.93 4.22
CA LEU A 82 -7.10 13.01 2.81
C LEU A 82 -8.30 13.93 2.61
N ALA A 83 -9.27 13.95 3.53
CA ALA A 83 -10.43 14.83 3.44
C ALA A 83 -10.07 16.34 3.44
N GLY A 84 -8.85 16.71 3.85
CA GLY A 84 -8.33 18.08 3.72
C GLY A 84 -7.65 18.38 2.38
N VAL A 85 -7.45 17.36 1.53
CA VAL A 85 -6.71 17.45 0.27
C VAL A 85 -7.60 17.18 -0.95
N ILE A 86 -8.54 16.24 -0.83
CA ILE A 86 -9.54 15.89 -1.85
C ILE A 86 -10.91 16.48 -1.53
#